data_AF-A0A0W0HEB8-F1
#
_entry.id   AF-A0A0W0HEB8-F1
#
_cell.length_a   1.000
_cell.length_b   1.000
_cell.length_c   1.000
_cell.angle_alpha   90.00
_cell.angle_beta   90.00
_cell.angle_gamma   90.00
#
_symmetry.space_group_name_H-M   'P 1'
#
loop_
_entity.id
_entity.type
_entity.pdbx_description
1 polymer ?
#
loop_
_entity_poly.entity_id
_entity_poly.type
_entity_poly.pdbx_seq_one_letter_code
_entity_poly.pdbx_strand_id
1 'polypeptide(L)'
;MRGWGTERSVGLHEPRVNEHHLESTGLPADSRLRLLSFNIQVGNSTEKYRHYLTRGWQHLLPHKGRTGNLQKIGDLLNDFDLVALQEADGGSMRSGYVNQVEHLAHLGAFPYWYQQLNRNLGRLAQHSNGVLSRLKPTAIEDHPLPGPKGRGAILVRFGEGPEALVVVMMHLALGARTRNLQLAYVRDLIGNYKHQVLMGDMNTHATDLLQNSPLRDLGLLAPQVEATFPSWRPQRCLDHILLSPSLTLESVQVLAQPISDHLPVAVEIRLPGSLTADALPALSPGPRGPLA
;
A
#
# COMPACT_ATOMS: atom_id res chain seq x y z
N MET A 1 -34.14 -5.03 11.68
CA MET A 1 -33.00 -5.45 10.84
C MET A 1 -31.78 -5.57 11.73
N ARG A 2 -31.32 -6.78 12.05
CA ARG A 2 -30.15 -6.99 12.92
C ARG A 2 -28.90 -6.62 12.12
N GLY A 3 -28.20 -5.57 12.55
CA GLY A 3 -26.91 -5.16 11.99
C GLY A 3 -25.83 -6.15 12.39
N TRP A 4 -25.59 -7.16 11.58
CA TRP A 4 -24.41 -8.01 11.70
C TRP A 4 -23.25 -7.31 11.00
N GLY A 5 -22.60 -6.41 11.71
CA GLY A 5 -21.30 -5.91 11.34
C GLY A 5 -20.49 -5.80 12.61
N THR A 6 -19.73 -6.84 12.93
CA THR A 6 -18.71 -6.81 13.99
C THR A 6 -17.91 -5.53 13.87
N GLU A 7 -17.86 -4.77 14.96
CA GLU A 7 -17.00 -3.61 15.06
C GLU A 7 -15.56 -4.09 14.84
N ARG A 8 -14.86 -3.49 13.87
CA ARG A 8 -13.47 -3.86 13.63
C ARG A 8 -12.66 -3.35 14.83
N SER A 9 -11.89 -4.23 15.44
CA SER A 9 -10.92 -3.90 16.48
C SER A 9 -9.51 -3.92 15.91
N VAL A 10 -8.57 -3.31 16.64
CA VAL A 10 -7.15 -3.50 16.37
C VAL A 10 -6.82 -4.99 16.56
N GLY A 11 -5.98 -5.54 15.68
CA GLY A 11 -5.60 -6.95 15.73
C GLY A 11 -4.16 -7.18 15.31
N LEU A 12 -3.47 -8.07 16.02
CA LEU A 12 -2.19 -8.64 15.60
C LEU A 12 -2.45 -9.81 14.66
N HIS A 13 -1.68 -9.88 13.59
CA HIS A 13 -1.85 -10.85 12.53
C HIS A 13 -0.51 -11.39 12.04
N GLU A 14 -0.53 -12.64 11.61
CA GLU A 14 0.54 -13.24 10.83
C GLU A 14 0.31 -12.94 9.34
N PRO A 15 1.39 -12.74 8.55
CA PRO A 15 1.27 -12.70 7.11
C PRO A 15 0.70 -14.03 6.58
N ARG A 16 -0.12 -13.95 5.54
CA ARG A 16 -0.39 -15.11 4.69
C ARG A 16 0.88 -15.45 3.91
N VAL A 17 1.14 -16.74 3.76
CA VAL A 17 2.33 -17.26 3.08
C VAL A 17 1.93 -17.81 1.72
N ASN A 18 2.64 -17.38 0.68
CA ASN A 18 2.59 -17.93 -0.65
C ASN A 18 3.74 -18.92 -0.81
N GLU A 19 3.46 -20.19 -0.57
CA GLU A 19 4.47 -21.27 -0.51
C GLU A 19 5.27 -21.40 -1.82
N HIS A 20 4.69 -21.02 -2.96
CA HIS A 20 5.33 -21.08 -4.27
C HIS A 20 6.46 -20.07 -4.47
N HIS A 21 6.58 -19.07 -3.59
CA HIS A 21 7.54 -17.96 -3.77
C HIS A 21 8.48 -17.75 -2.58
N LEU A 22 8.58 -18.71 -1.66
CA LEU A 22 9.46 -18.62 -0.49
C LEU A 22 10.94 -18.43 -0.85
N GLU A 23 11.40 -18.93 -1.99
CA GLU A 23 12.78 -18.75 -2.47
C GLU A 23 13.12 -17.29 -2.76
N SER A 24 12.12 -16.44 -2.99
CA SER A 24 12.29 -14.99 -3.21
C SER A 24 12.26 -14.16 -1.91
N THR A 25 12.30 -14.83 -0.75
CA THR A 25 12.29 -14.19 0.57
C THR A 25 13.65 -13.63 0.95
N GLY A 26 13.66 -12.43 1.52
CA GLY A 26 14.82 -11.85 2.20
C GLY A 26 15.08 -10.41 1.76
N LEU A 27 16.11 -9.79 2.35
CA LEU A 27 16.56 -8.46 1.92
C LEU A 27 17.37 -8.55 0.62
N PRO A 28 17.21 -7.61 -0.31
CA PRO A 28 18.15 -7.42 -1.39
C PRO A 28 19.59 -7.24 -0.86
N ALA A 29 20.56 -7.87 -1.52
CA ALA A 29 21.97 -7.87 -1.10
C ALA A 29 22.61 -6.46 -1.12
N ASP A 30 22.02 -5.52 -1.84
CA ASP A 30 22.45 -4.12 -1.93
C ASP A 30 21.93 -3.24 -0.76
N SER A 31 21.23 -3.85 0.20
CA SER A 31 20.61 -3.18 1.35
C SER A 31 19.60 -2.10 0.96
N ARG A 32 19.05 -2.18 -0.25
CA ARG A 32 18.00 -1.31 -0.73
C ARG A 32 16.65 -1.97 -0.53
N LEU A 33 15.65 -1.17 -0.24
CA LEU A 33 14.26 -1.59 -0.15
C LEU A 33 13.44 -0.78 -1.14
N ARG A 34 12.85 -1.47 -2.12
CA ARG A 34 12.01 -0.87 -3.16
C ARG A 34 10.56 -0.90 -2.72
N LEU A 35 10.01 0.28 -2.51
CA LEU A 35 8.67 0.53 -2.02
C LEU A 35 7.76 0.94 -3.18
N LEU A 36 6.54 0.42 -3.21
CA LEU A 36 5.51 0.89 -4.13
C LEU A 36 4.18 1.14 -3.41
N SER A 37 3.59 2.31 -3.62
CA SER A 37 2.20 2.59 -3.23
C SER A 37 1.33 2.68 -4.47
N PHE A 38 0.22 1.94 -4.48
CA PHE A 38 -0.69 1.94 -5.62
C PHE A 38 -2.17 1.74 -5.26
N ASN A 39 -2.99 2.74 -5.56
CA ASN A 39 -4.44 2.61 -5.57
C ASN A 39 -4.88 1.95 -6.89
N ILE A 40 -5.37 0.71 -6.83
CA ILE A 40 -5.67 -0.11 -8.01
C ILE A 40 -7.13 -0.05 -8.47
N GLN A 41 -7.99 0.70 -7.77
CA GLN A 41 -9.39 0.91 -8.14
C GLN A 41 -10.17 -0.39 -8.47
N VAL A 42 -10.01 -1.43 -7.65
CA VAL A 42 -10.61 -2.76 -7.85
C VAL A 42 -10.12 -3.45 -9.14
N GLY A 43 -8.90 -3.12 -9.59
CA GLY A 43 -8.31 -3.63 -10.83
C GLY A 43 -8.96 -3.07 -12.10
N ASN A 44 -9.74 -2.00 -12.00
CA ASN A 44 -10.34 -1.36 -13.17
C ASN A 44 -9.32 -0.42 -13.84
N SER A 45 -9.34 -0.37 -15.18
CA SER A 45 -8.59 0.64 -15.93
C SER A 45 -9.50 1.83 -16.26
N THR A 46 -9.11 3.00 -15.78
CA THR A 46 -9.83 4.27 -15.99
C THR A 46 -8.91 5.23 -16.73
N GLU A 47 -9.10 5.34 -18.04
CA GLU A 47 -8.24 6.18 -18.91
C GLU A 47 -8.85 7.54 -19.29
N LYS A 48 -10.11 7.82 -18.91
CA LYS A 48 -10.84 9.05 -19.26
C LYS A 48 -11.92 9.38 -18.22
N TYR A 49 -12.22 10.66 -18.01
CA TYR A 49 -13.27 11.10 -17.07
C TYR A 49 -14.66 10.50 -17.38
N ARG A 50 -15.00 10.34 -18.67
CA ARG A 50 -16.26 9.69 -19.08
C ARG A 50 -16.37 8.24 -18.57
N HIS A 51 -15.27 7.56 -18.24
CA HIS A 51 -15.30 6.21 -17.70
C HIS A 51 -15.89 6.16 -16.29
N TYR A 52 -15.77 7.20 -15.46
CA TYR A 52 -16.48 7.24 -14.17
C TYR A 52 -18.00 7.16 -14.34
N LEU A 53 -18.53 7.77 -15.42
CA LEU A 53 -19.97 7.77 -15.72
C LEU A 53 -20.39 6.53 -16.52
N THR A 54 -19.61 6.15 -17.54
CA THR A 54 -19.98 5.08 -18.49
C THR A 54 -19.59 3.68 -18.02
N ARG A 55 -18.61 3.57 -17.11
CA ARG A 55 -18.09 2.31 -16.56
C ARG A 55 -18.36 2.16 -15.07
N GLY A 56 -19.26 2.98 -14.49
CA GLY A 56 -19.72 2.85 -13.11
C GLY A 56 -20.20 1.42 -12.76
N TRP A 57 -20.78 0.72 -13.74
CA TRP A 57 -21.19 -0.68 -13.60
C TRP A 57 -20.02 -1.65 -13.35
N GLN A 58 -18.80 -1.33 -13.80
CA GLN A 58 -17.60 -2.15 -13.58
C GLN A 58 -17.13 -2.12 -12.12
N HIS A 59 -17.65 -1.21 -11.30
CA HIS A 59 -17.46 -1.24 -9.84
C HIS A 59 -18.45 -2.20 -9.14
N LEU A 60 -19.43 -2.73 -9.88
CA LEU A 60 -20.53 -3.55 -9.36
C LEU A 60 -20.62 -4.95 -10.01
N LEU A 61 -20.10 -5.13 -11.24
CA LEU A 61 -20.17 -6.40 -11.98
C LEU A 61 -18.79 -6.87 -12.49
N PRO A 62 -18.61 -8.18 -12.72
CA PRO A 62 -17.43 -8.74 -13.38
C PRO A 62 -17.23 -8.20 -14.79
N HIS A 63 -15.98 -7.98 -15.20
CA HIS A 63 -15.64 -7.60 -16.57
C HIS A 63 -14.32 -8.25 -17.02
N LYS A 64 -14.29 -8.77 -18.25
CA LYS A 64 -13.14 -9.53 -18.80
C LYS A 64 -11.83 -8.76 -18.83
N GLY A 65 -11.89 -7.43 -18.99
CA GLY A 65 -10.69 -6.58 -18.97
C GLY A 65 -9.97 -6.53 -17.62
N ARG A 66 -10.65 -6.88 -16.51
CA ARG A 66 -10.07 -6.82 -15.17
C ARG A 66 -8.93 -7.83 -14.99
N THR A 67 -9.07 -9.05 -15.51
CA THR A 67 -8.01 -10.07 -15.42
C THR A 67 -6.74 -9.61 -16.14
N GLY A 68 -6.89 -9.08 -17.36
CA GLY A 68 -5.74 -8.54 -18.11
C GLY A 68 -5.10 -7.32 -17.42
N ASN A 69 -5.90 -6.49 -16.74
CA ASN A 69 -5.37 -5.36 -15.98
C ASN A 69 -4.65 -5.81 -14.70
N LEU A 70 -5.18 -6.80 -13.97
CA LEU A 70 -4.52 -7.39 -12.82
C LEU A 70 -3.19 -8.05 -13.20
N GLN A 71 -3.09 -8.64 -14.40
CA GLN A 71 -1.81 -9.12 -14.92
C GLN A 71 -0.79 -7.98 -15.07
N LYS A 72 -1.16 -6.88 -15.75
CA LYS A 72 -0.27 -5.71 -15.88
C LYS A 72 0.16 -5.14 -14.54
N ILE A 73 -0.77 -5.07 -13.58
CA ILE A 73 -0.45 -4.65 -12.22
C ILE A 73 0.56 -5.63 -11.63
N GLY A 74 0.29 -6.94 -11.63
CA GLY A 74 1.18 -7.97 -11.11
C GLY A 74 2.59 -7.93 -11.72
N ASP A 75 2.70 -7.75 -13.04
CA ASP A 75 3.97 -7.60 -13.75
C ASP A 75 4.75 -6.38 -13.23
N LEU A 76 4.07 -5.23 -13.07
CA LEU A 76 4.64 -4.03 -12.46
C LEU A 76 5.11 -4.27 -11.02
N LEU A 77 4.32 -4.98 -10.21
CA LEU A 77 4.63 -5.19 -8.79
C LEU A 77 5.91 -6.02 -8.60
N ASN A 78 6.29 -6.84 -9.58
CA ASN A 78 7.44 -7.73 -9.47
C ASN A 78 8.77 -6.96 -9.25
N ASP A 79 8.88 -5.71 -9.69
CA ASP A 79 10.11 -4.92 -9.52
C ASP A 79 10.33 -4.38 -8.10
N PHE A 80 9.37 -4.58 -7.19
CA PHE A 80 9.35 -4.04 -5.84
C PHE A 80 9.46 -5.11 -4.76
N ASP A 81 9.81 -4.67 -3.54
CA ASP A 81 10.03 -5.54 -2.38
C ASP A 81 8.89 -5.44 -1.36
N LEU A 82 8.31 -4.25 -1.22
CA LEU A 82 7.19 -3.99 -0.32
C LEU A 82 6.16 -3.09 -1.01
N VAL A 83 4.95 -3.60 -1.15
CA VAL A 83 3.88 -2.95 -1.91
C VAL A 83 2.67 -2.68 -1.03
N ALA A 84 2.19 -1.44 -1.05
CA ALA A 84 0.92 -1.01 -0.48
C ALA A 84 -0.15 -0.91 -1.56
N LEU A 85 -1.20 -1.70 -1.44
CA LEU A 85 -2.34 -1.70 -2.35
C LEU A 85 -3.56 -1.04 -1.69
N GLN A 86 -4.16 -0.06 -2.35
CA GLN A 86 -5.42 0.54 -1.92
C GLN A 86 -6.54 0.23 -2.92
N GLU A 87 -7.77 0.20 -2.41
CA GLU A 87 -8.99 -0.11 -3.18
C GLU A 87 -8.97 -1.48 -3.88
N ALA A 88 -8.31 -2.47 -3.28
CA ALA A 88 -8.47 -3.86 -3.70
C ALA A 88 -9.86 -4.40 -3.32
N ASP A 89 -10.24 -5.53 -3.92
CA ASP A 89 -11.38 -6.33 -3.50
C ASP A 89 -10.96 -7.65 -2.87
N GLY A 90 -11.57 -7.97 -1.72
CA GLY A 90 -11.24 -9.14 -0.90
C GLY A 90 -11.83 -10.48 -1.37
N GLY A 91 -12.51 -10.52 -2.53
CA GLY A 91 -13.15 -11.73 -3.05
C GLY A 91 -14.67 -11.68 -2.94
N SER A 92 -15.28 -10.87 -3.77
CA SER A 92 -16.73 -10.67 -3.84
C SER A 92 -17.28 -10.91 -5.25
N MET A 93 -18.60 -10.91 -5.42
CA MET A 93 -19.26 -11.08 -6.72
C MET A 93 -18.72 -10.13 -7.78
N ARG A 94 -18.47 -8.85 -7.45
CA ARG A 94 -17.97 -7.89 -8.44
C ARG A 94 -16.59 -8.26 -8.98
N SER A 95 -15.75 -8.93 -8.20
CA SER A 95 -14.41 -9.40 -8.60
C SER A 95 -14.41 -10.83 -9.12
N GLY A 96 -15.57 -11.47 -9.29
CA GLY A 96 -15.66 -12.88 -9.66
C GLY A 96 -15.19 -13.81 -8.54
N TYR A 97 -15.32 -13.36 -7.28
CA TYR A 97 -14.84 -14.03 -6.08
C TYR A 97 -13.32 -14.18 -6.00
N VAL A 98 -12.58 -13.39 -6.77
CA VAL A 98 -11.11 -13.34 -6.71
C VAL A 98 -10.70 -12.34 -5.63
N ASN A 99 -9.94 -12.82 -4.63
CA ASN A 99 -9.22 -11.94 -3.72
C ASN A 99 -8.06 -11.30 -4.48
N GLN A 100 -8.16 -10.00 -4.73
CA GLN A 100 -7.18 -9.30 -5.57
C GLN A 100 -5.83 -9.15 -4.89
N VAL A 101 -5.78 -9.04 -3.57
CA VAL A 101 -4.51 -8.95 -2.83
C VAL A 101 -3.75 -10.26 -2.97
N GLU A 102 -4.43 -11.38 -2.71
CA GLU A 102 -3.86 -12.72 -2.89
C GLU A 102 -3.43 -12.96 -4.35
N HIS A 103 -4.28 -12.62 -5.31
CA HIS A 103 -3.98 -12.84 -6.73
C HIS A 103 -2.76 -12.03 -7.17
N LEU A 104 -2.64 -10.77 -6.75
CA LEU A 104 -1.48 -9.93 -7.03
C LEU A 104 -0.22 -10.40 -6.28
N ALA A 105 -0.35 -11.01 -5.11
CA ALA A 105 0.76 -11.66 -4.43
C ALA A 105 1.35 -12.81 -5.27
N HIS A 106 0.49 -13.61 -5.93
CA HIS A 106 0.93 -14.66 -6.83
C HIS A 106 1.57 -14.09 -8.10
N LEU A 107 0.91 -13.14 -8.77
CA LEU A 107 1.43 -12.56 -10.02
C LEU A 107 2.75 -11.80 -9.83
N GLY A 108 2.87 -11.04 -8.74
CA GLY A 108 4.09 -10.29 -8.40
C GLY A 108 5.17 -11.12 -7.70
N ALA A 109 4.97 -12.44 -7.55
CA ALA A 109 5.90 -13.35 -6.88
C ALA A 109 6.28 -12.91 -5.45
N PHE A 110 5.29 -12.53 -4.65
CA PHE A 110 5.45 -12.15 -3.25
C PHE A 110 5.21 -13.34 -2.31
N PRO A 111 6.17 -13.70 -1.44
CA PRO A 111 6.03 -14.77 -0.46
C PRO A 111 5.09 -14.42 0.71
N TYR A 112 4.97 -13.14 1.06
CA TYR A 112 4.14 -12.71 2.19
C TYR A 112 3.12 -11.67 1.74
N TRP A 113 1.89 -11.82 2.21
CA TRP A 113 0.85 -10.83 1.96
C TRP A 113 -0.15 -10.77 3.11
N TYR A 114 -0.86 -9.65 3.21
CA TYR A 114 -1.97 -9.51 4.15
C TYR A 114 -3.05 -8.60 3.57
N GLN A 115 -4.31 -8.93 3.83
CA GLN A 115 -5.48 -8.18 3.40
C GLN A 115 -6.21 -7.60 4.61
N GLN A 116 -6.36 -6.28 4.62
CA GLN A 116 -7.23 -5.58 5.55
C GLN A 116 -8.60 -5.33 4.90
N LEU A 117 -9.66 -5.94 5.43
CA LEU A 117 -11.03 -5.73 4.96
C LEU A 117 -11.63 -4.45 5.56
N ASN A 118 -11.71 -3.39 4.76
CA ASN A 118 -12.14 -2.07 5.20
C ASN A 118 -13.65 -1.86 5.23
N ARG A 119 -14.34 -2.32 4.18
CA ARG A 119 -15.80 -2.24 4.09
C ARG A 119 -16.36 -3.51 3.44
N ASN A 120 -17.07 -4.28 4.25
CA ASN A 120 -17.72 -5.52 3.82
C ASN A 120 -19.20 -5.25 3.46
N LEU A 121 -19.53 -5.33 2.17
CA LEU A 121 -20.91 -5.27 1.66
C LEU A 121 -21.43 -6.68 1.32
N GLY A 122 -21.01 -7.67 2.10
CA GLY A 122 -21.36 -9.07 1.94
C GLY A 122 -20.78 -9.65 0.66
N ARG A 123 -21.63 -10.35 -0.10
CA ARG A 123 -21.23 -10.96 -1.37
C ARG A 123 -21.04 -9.95 -2.50
N LEU A 124 -21.53 -8.71 -2.37
CA LEU A 124 -21.51 -7.75 -3.48
C LEU A 124 -20.12 -7.15 -3.70
N ALA A 125 -19.51 -6.65 -2.62
CA ALA A 125 -18.25 -5.91 -2.66
C ALA A 125 -17.52 -6.01 -1.32
N GLN A 126 -16.21 -6.21 -1.36
CA GLN A 126 -15.36 -6.30 -0.16
C GLN A 126 -14.15 -5.37 -0.31
N HIS A 127 -14.36 -4.08 -0.06
CA HIS A 127 -13.29 -3.09 -0.20
C HIS A 127 -12.18 -3.36 0.81
N SER A 128 -10.96 -3.51 0.32
CA SER A 128 -9.81 -3.92 1.10
C SER A 128 -8.57 -3.08 0.77
N ASN A 129 -7.67 -2.99 1.73
CA ASN A 129 -6.26 -2.66 1.49
C ASN A 129 -5.45 -3.96 1.48
N GLY A 130 -4.27 -3.91 0.87
CA GLY A 130 -3.35 -5.04 0.86
C GLY A 130 -1.91 -4.60 1.11
N VAL A 131 -1.13 -5.48 1.73
CA VAL A 131 0.33 -5.42 1.75
C VAL A 131 0.88 -6.67 1.08
N LEU A 132 1.88 -6.49 0.22
CA LEU A 132 2.70 -7.57 -0.33
C LEU A 132 4.16 -7.33 0.07
N SER A 133 4.86 -8.37 0.51
CA SER A 133 6.22 -8.25 1.02
C SER A 133 7.10 -9.43 0.60
N ARG A 134 8.31 -9.14 0.13
CA ARG A 134 9.40 -10.13 -0.04
C ARG A 134 10.09 -10.44 1.28
N LEU A 135 10.13 -9.48 2.19
CA LEU A 135 10.67 -9.67 3.53
C LEU A 135 9.59 -10.31 4.40
N LYS A 136 9.96 -11.25 5.26
CA LYS A 136 9.04 -11.76 6.28
C LYS A 136 8.81 -10.67 7.34
N PRO A 137 7.58 -10.16 7.52
CA PRO A 137 7.28 -9.26 8.63
C PRO A 137 7.46 -9.97 9.96
N THR A 138 7.98 -9.25 10.94
CA THR A 138 8.05 -9.70 12.34
C THR A 138 6.68 -9.56 13.01
N ALA A 139 5.90 -8.56 12.63
CA ALA A 139 4.51 -8.39 13.04
C ALA A 139 3.70 -7.64 11.99
N ILE A 140 2.41 -7.93 11.92
CA ILE A 140 1.42 -7.14 11.19
C ILE A 140 0.32 -6.72 12.17
N GLU A 141 -0.01 -5.44 12.21
CA GLU A 141 -1.14 -4.93 12.96
C GLU A 141 -2.18 -4.30 12.01
N ASP A 142 -3.43 -4.72 12.16
CA ASP A 142 -4.58 -4.16 11.45
C ASP A 142 -5.25 -3.10 12.33
N HIS A 143 -5.26 -1.85 11.86
CA HIS A 143 -5.87 -0.72 12.55
C HIS A 143 -7.05 -0.17 11.76
N PRO A 144 -8.29 -0.32 12.26
CA PRO A 144 -9.43 0.46 11.82
C PRO A 144 -9.20 1.93 12.18
N LEU A 145 -9.21 2.81 11.19
CA LEU A 145 -8.92 4.22 11.42
C LEU A 145 -10.17 4.96 11.96
N PRO A 146 -10.00 5.96 12.84
CA PRO A 146 -11.11 6.71 13.41
C PRO A 146 -11.92 7.43 12.33
N GLY A 147 -13.23 7.53 12.56
CA GLY A 147 -14.19 8.14 11.64
C GLY A 147 -15.14 7.11 10.99
N PRO A 148 -15.76 7.46 9.85
CA PRO A 148 -16.67 6.56 9.15
C PRO A 148 -15.99 5.25 8.71
N LYS A 149 -16.76 4.16 8.67
CA LYS A 149 -16.28 2.85 8.21
C LYS A 149 -15.72 2.94 6.78
N GLY A 150 -14.65 2.21 6.52
CA GLY A 150 -14.06 2.05 5.18
C GLY A 150 -12.64 2.54 5.03
N ARG A 151 -12.03 3.10 6.08
CA ARG A 151 -10.60 3.46 6.13
C ARG A 151 -9.87 2.61 7.16
N GLY A 152 -8.59 2.40 6.92
CA GLY A 152 -7.74 1.54 7.74
C GLY A 152 -6.27 1.79 7.46
N ALA A 153 -5.44 1.39 8.42
CA ALA A 153 -4.00 1.32 8.30
C ALA A 153 -3.53 -0.10 8.60
N ILE A 154 -2.52 -0.56 7.88
CA ILE A 154 -1.78 -1.80 8.17
C ILE A 154 -0.39 -1.35 8.60
N LEU A 155 -0.02 -1.68 9.83
CA LEU A 155 1.35 -1.49 10.30
C LEU A 155 2.10 -2.80 10.09
N VAL A 156 3.21 -2.73 9.36
CA VAL A 156 4.11 -3.85 9.11
C VAL A 156 5.45 -3.53 9.75
N ARG A 157 5.94 -4.44 10.58
CA ARG A 157 7.17 -4.26 11.35
C ARG A 157 8.23 -5.26 10.90
N PHE A 158 9.45 -4.77 10.70
CA PHE A 158 10.64 -5.58 10.42
C PHE A 158 11.70 -5.31 11.49
N GLY A 159 12.06 -6.35 12.23
CA GLY A 159 12.95 -6.24 13.39
C GLY A 159 12.20 -5.93 14.69
N GLU A 160 12.95 -5.74 15.77
CA GLU A 160 12.45 -5.59 17.14
C GLU A 160 12.81 -4.25 17.78
N GLY A 161 11.95 -3.78 18.69
CA GLY A 161 12.19 -2.57 19.47
C GLY A 161 12.21 -1.25 18.67
N PRO A 162 12.78 -0.17 19.23
CA PRO A 162 12.77 1.16 18.63
C PRO A 162 13.53 1.31 17.31
N GLU A 163 14.49 0.41 17.04
CA GLU A 163 15.27 0.37 15.80
C GLU A 163 14.61 -0.49 14.71
N ALA A 164 13.43 -1.06 14.97
CA ALA A 164 12.65 -1.74 13.94
C ALA A 164 12.23 -0.76 12.83
N LEU A 165 12.20 -1.24 11.58
CA LEU A 165 11.53 -0.54 10.49
C LEU A 165 10.03 -0.75 10.61
N VAL A 166 9.29 0.34 10.74
CA VAL A 166 7.83 0.34 10.72
C VAL A 166 7.34 0.97 9.42
N VAL A 167 6.54 0.21 8.69
CA VAL A 167 5.89 0.66 7.46
C VAL A 167 4.38 0.68 7.70
N VAL A 168 3.79 1.87 7.63
CA VAL A 168 2.34 2.05 7.77
C VAL A 168 1.73 2.30 6.41
N MET A 169 0.95 1.33 5.95
CA MET A 169 0.18 1.43 4.72
C MET A 169 -1.22 1.96 5.06
N MET A 170 -1.68 3.01 4.42
CA MET A 170 -2.95 3.64 4.78
C MET A 170 -3.76 4.12 3.58
N HIS A 171 -5.06 4.22 3.78
CA HIS A 171 -5.95 4.93 2.86
C HIS A 171 -6.79 5.89 3.71
N LEU A 172 -6.58 7.20 3.54
CA LEU A 172 -7.17 8.21 4.42
C LEU A 172 -8.53 8.73 3.93
N ALA A 173 -9.26 9.37 4.83
CA ALA A 173 -10.52 10.02 4.52
C ALA A 173 -10.34 11.24 3.61
N LEU A 174 -11.35 11.50 2.77
CA LEU A 174 -11.41 12.68 1.90
C LEU A 174 -11.50 13.99 2.71
N GLY A 175 -12.31 13.98 3.78
CA GLY A 175 -12.53 15.15 4.62
C GLY A 175 -11.36 15.45 5.55
N ALA A 176 -10.85 16.68 5.51
CA ALA A 176 -9.65 17.11 6.26
C ALA A 176 -9.76 16.86 7.78
N ARG A 177 -10.93 17.13 8.38
CA ARG A 177 -11.15 16.90 9.82
C ARG A 177 -10.96 15.43 10.21
N THR A 178 -11.59 14.51 9.47
CA THR A 178 -11.45 13.07 9.71
C THR A 178 -10.03 12.62 9.43
N ARG A 179 -9.44 13.07 8.33
CA ARG A 179 -8.04 12.77 7.99
C ARG A 179 -7.08 13.17 9.11
N ASN A 180 -7.26 14.34 9.72
CA ASN A 180 -6.42 14.76 10.85
C ASN A 180 -6.61 13.87 12.09
N LEU A 181 -7.81 13.37 12.39
CA LEU A 181 -7.99 12.38 13.46
C LEU A 181 -7.22 11.08 13.16
N GLN A 182 -7.23 10.66 11.89
CA GLN A 182 -6.53 9.45 11.45
C GLN A 182 -5.00 9.63 11.49
N LEU A 183 -4.50 10.80 11.09
CA LEU A 183 -3.08 11.14 11.17
C LEU A 183 -2.58 11.28 12.61
N ALA A 184 -3.41 11.80 13.52
CA ALA A 184 -3.09 11.83 14.95
C ALA A 184 -2.97 10.40 15.51
N TYR A 185 -3.92 9.53 15.18
CA TYR A 185 -3.86 8.12 15.56
C TYR A 185 -2.59 7.42 15.04
N VAL A 186 -2.25 7.64 13.77
CA VAL A 186 -1.02 7.05 13.17
C VAL A 186 0.24 7.62 13.81
N ARG A 187 0.29 8.92 14.12
CA ARG A 187 1.42 9.53 14.84
C ARG A 187 1.67 8.83 16.17
N ASP A 188 0.62 8.61 16.96
CA ASP A 188 0.72 7.98 18.27
C ASP A 188 1.20 6.52 18.14
N LEU A 189 0.75 5.82 17.10
CA LEU A 189 1.14 4.44 16.81
C LEU A 189 2.63 4.30 16.51
N ILE A 190 3.23 5.25 15.77
CA ILE A 190 4.62 5.14 15.29
C ILE A 190 5.64 5.90 16.14
N GLY A 191 5.21 6.69 17.13
CA GLY A 191 6.06 7.67 17.82
C GLY A 191 7.30 7.10 18.54
N ASN A 192 7.32 5.81 18.87
CA ASN A 192 8.44 5.15 19.54
C ASN A 192 9.45 4.48 18.58
N TYR A 193 9.20 4.52 17.28
CA TYR A 193 10.06 3.90 16.27
C TYR A 193 10.92 4.94 15.58
N LYS A 194 12.19 4.63 15.36
CA LYS A 194 13.13 5.54 14.71
C LYS A 194 13.03 5.51 13.19
N HIS A 195 12.72 4.35 12.62
CA HIS A 195 12.67 4.12 11.18
C HIS A 195 11.21 3.94 10.74
N GLN A 196 10.67 4.97 10.11
CA GLN A 196 9.25 5.05 9.78
C GLN A 196 9.07 5.31 8.29
N VAL A 197 8.21 4.52 7.66
CA VAL A 197 7.69 4.75 6.31
C VAL A 197 6.17 4.84 6.41
N LEU A 198 5.56 5.91 5.90
CA LEU A 198 4.11 6.03 5.79
C LEU A 198 3.76 6.08 4.32
N MET A 199 2.94 5.17 3.82
CA MET A 199 2.65 5.09 2.39
C MET A 199 1.19 4.80 2.08
N GLY A 200 0.68 5.36 0.98
CA GLY A 200 -0.69 5.13 0.53
C GLY A 200 -1.36 6.34 -0.11
N ASP A 201 -2.63 6.18 -0.45
CA ASP A 201 -3.52 7.28 -0.83
C ASP A 201 -3.95 8.08 0.41
N MET A 202 -3.27 9.20 0.62
CA MET A 202 -3.51 10.10 1.75
C MET A 202 -4.57 11.17 1.42
N ASN A 203 -5.10 11.20 0.20
CA ASN A 203 -6.16 12.09 -0.25
C ASN A 203 -5.91 13.60 0.02
N THR A 204 -4.64 14.02 0.07
CA THR A 204 -4.21 15.40 0.35
C THR A 204 -2.79 15.62 -0.16
N HIS A 205 -2.34 16.87 -0.25
CA HIS A 205 -0.98 17.19 -0.71
C HIS A 205 0.05 17.06 0.42
N ALA A 206 1.32 16.86 0.05
CA ALA A 206 2.45 16.73 0.98
C ALA A 206 2.55 17.92 1.96
N THR A 207 2.33 19.15 1.48
CA THR A 207 2.32 20.35 2.32
C THR A 207 1.32 20.25 3.47
N ASP A 208 0.12 19.73 3.21
CA ASP A 208 -0.89 19.57 4.26
C ASP A 208 -0.45 18.53 5.29
N LEU A 209 0.14 17.43 4.84
CA LEU A 209 0.66 16.37 5.71
C LEU A 209 1.79 16.88 6.60
N LEU A 210 2.77 17.57 6.01
CA LEU A 210 4.01 17.94 6.69
C LEU A 210 3.92 19.25 7.48
N GLN A 211 2.97 20.13 7.17
CA GLN A 211 2.90 21.46 7.82
C GLN A 211 1.58 21.67 8.58
N ASN A 212 0.47 21.13 8.07
CA ASN A 212 -0.88 21.44 8.55
C ASN A 212 -1.59 20.24 9.21
N SER A 213 -0.84 19.19 9.56
CA SER A 213 -1.39 17.97 10.17
C SER A 213 -0.67 17.60 11.46
N PRO A 214 -1.19 16.61 12.22
CA PRO A 214 -0.49 16.04 13.36
C PRO A 214 0.91 15.50 13.04
N LEU A 215 1.22 15.13 11.79
CA LEU A 215 2.54 14.61 11.43
C LEU A 215 3.66 15.66 11.41
N ARG A 216 3.33 16.96 11.46
CA ARG A 216 4.28 18.07 11.24
C ARG A 216 5.54 18.02 12.11
N ASP A 217 5.44 17.49 13.33
CA ASP A 217 6.55 17.50 14.30
C ASP A 217 7.46 16.27 14.15
N LEU A 218 7.13 15.32 13.26
CA LEU A 218 7.90 14.09 13.06
C LEU A 218 9.11 14.28 12.12
N GLY A 219 9.23 15.45 11.47
CA GLY A 219 10.31 15.73 10.53
C GLY A 219 10.31 14.83 9.29
N LEU A 220 9.16 14.25 8.94
CA LEU A 220 9.04 13.35 7.79
C LEU A 220 9.38 14.07 6.48
N LEU A 221 10.04 13.35 5.58
CA LEU A 221 10.34 13.77 4.22
C LEU A 221 9.26 13.24 3.28
N ALA A 222 8.73 14.10 2.41
CA ALA A 222 7.88 13.71 1.28
C ALA A 222 8.69 13.90 -0.01
N PRO A 223 9.37 12.85 -0.53
CA PRO A 223 10.15 12.95 -1.75
C PRO A 223 9.29 13.15 -3.01
N GLN A 224 8.03 12.74 -2.94
CA GLN A 224 7.09 12.78 -4.05
C GLN A 224 6.42 14.16 -4.19
N VAL A 225 6.60 14.80 -5.34
CA VAL A 225 6.02 16.13 -5.64
C VAL A 225 5.11 16.10 -6.88
N GLU A 226 5.34 15.18 -7.80
CA GLU A 226 4.56 15.04 -9.04
C GLU A 226 3.15 14.54 -8.76
N ALA A 227 2.20 14.96 -9.60
CA ALA A 227 0.82 14.55 -9.48
C ALA A 227 0.62 13.08 -9.88
N THR A 228 -0.30 12.42 -9.19
CA THR A 228 -0.66 11.00 -9.39
C THR A 228 -2.08 10.83 -9.90
N PHE A 229 -2.95 11.83 -9.70
CA PHE A 229 -4.38 11.75 -9.99
C PHE A 229 -4.91 12.94 -10.82
N PRO A 230 -5.84 12.70 -11.77
CA PRO A 230 -6.16 11.39 -12.34
C PRO A 230 -5.03 10.92 -13.27
N SER A 231 -4.80 9.62 -13.37
CA SER A 231 -3.63 9.04 -14.05
C SER A 231 -3.46 9.45 -15.53
N TRP A 232 -4.55 9.67 -16.25
CA TRP A 232 -4.52 10.09 -17.67
C TRP A 232 -4.21 11.58 -17.88
N ARG A 233 -4.30 12.39 -16.82
CA ARG A 233 -3.93 13.81 -16.83
C ARG A 233 -3.64 14.25 -15.40
N PRO A 234 -2.49 13.85 -14.83
CA PRO A 234 -2.22 14.06 -13.42
C PRO A 234 -2.19 15.55 -13.06
N GLN A 235 -2.95 15.93 -12.04
CA GLN A 235 -3.07 17.30 -11.53
C GLN A 235 -2.95 17.40 -10.01
N ARG A 236 -3.19 16.30 -9.29
CA ARG A 236 -3.18 16.23 -7.82
C ARG A 236 -2.21 15.15 -7.36
N CYS A 237 -1.38 15.46 -6.36
CA CYS A 237 -0.49 14.51 -5.68
C CYS A 237 -1.21 14.03 -4.43
N LEU A 238 -1.86 12.87 -4.50
CA LEU A 238 -2.67 12.32 -3.41
C LEU A 238 -2.02 11.09 -2.76
N ASP A 239 -1.20 10.39 -3.51
CA ASP A 239 -0.44 9.22 -3.09
C ASP A 239 0.95 9.67 -2.64
N HIS A 240 1.36 9.25 -1.46
CA HIS A 240 2.62 9.65 -0.85
C HIS A 240 3.35 8.46 -0.25
N ILE A 241 4.67 8.53 -0.23
CA ILE A 241 5.55 7.69 0.57
C ILE A 241 6.40 8.64 1.41
N LEU A 242 6.07 8.79 2.70
CA LEU A 242 6.77 9.65 3.65
C LEU A 242 7.83 8.86 4.40
N LEU A 243 9.00 9.46 4.62
CA LEU A 243 10.15 8.80 5.24
C LEU A 243 10.62 9.56 6.48
N SER A 244 10.96 8.85 7.55
CA SER A 244 11.66 9.45 8.70
C SER A 244 13.08 9.92 8.33
N PRO A 245 13.63 10.96 8.98
CA PRO A 245 14.99 11.46 8.71
C PRO A 245 16.12 10.44 8.83
N SER A 246 15.87 9.34 9.53
CA SER A 246 16.81 8.23 9.73
C SER A 246 16.97 7.32 8.51
N LEU A 247 16.13 7.47 7.48
CA LEU A 247 16.15 6.67 6.25
C LEU A 247 16.76 7.47 5.11
N THR A 248 17.67 6.84 4.37
CA THR A 248 18.28 7.46 3.20
C THR A 248 17.44 7.16 1.96
N LEU A 249 16.95 8.22 1.32
CA LEU A 249 16.30 8.14 0.00
C LEU A 249 17.35 7.93 -1.09
N GLU A 250 17.18 6.90 -1.91
CA GLU A 250 18.03 6.63 -3.07
C GLU A 250 17.36 7.12 -4.37
N SER A 251 16.06 6.89 -4.52
CA SER A 251 15.29 7.36 -5.69
C SER A 251 13.79 7.50 -5.40
N VAL A 252 13.12 8.32 -6.20
CA VAL A 252 11.65 8.48 -6.20
C VAL A 252 11.17 8.61 -7.64
N GLN A 253 10.05 7.97 -7.96
CA GLN A 253 9.47 8.02 -9.30
C GLN A 253 7.94 7.87 -9.23
N VAL A 254 7.22 8.68 -10.01
CA VAL A 254 5.84 8.36 -10.39
C VAL A 254 5.87 7.57 -11.68
N LEU A 255 5.35 6.36 -11.65
CA LEU A 255 5.36 5.50 -12.82
C LEU A 255 4.27 5.95 -13.77
N ALA A 256 4.62 6.34 -15.00
CA ALA A 256 3.69 6.80 -16.03
C ALA A 256 2.88 5.63 -16.66
N GLN A 257 2.28 4.79 -15.81
CA GLN A 257 1.49 3.62 -16.18
C GLN A 257 0.02 3.84 -15.78
N PRO A 258 -0.84 4.35 -16.68
CA PRO A 258 -2.25 4.65 -16.39
C PRO A 258 -3.12 3.37 -16.41
N ILE A 259 -2.77 2.38 -15.60
CA ILE A 259 -3.48 1.10 -15.44
C ILE A 259 -4.49 1.12 -14.28
N SER A 260 -4.60 2.26 -13.58
CA SER A 260 -5.63 2.64 -12.61
C SER A 260 -5.98 4.13 -12.81
N ASP A 261 -6.90 4.71 -12.04
CA ASP A 261 -7.11 6.17 -12.02
C ASP A 261 -6.07 6.95 -11.21
N HIS A 262 -5.22 6.24 -10.47
CA HIS A 262 -4.00 6.78 -9.85
C HIS A 262 -2.76 6.27 -10.59
N LEU A 263 -1.67 7.04 -10.59
CA LEU A 263 -0.35 6.55 -10.98
C LEU A 263 0.35 5.92 -9.76
N PRO A 264 1.07 4.81 -9.94
CA PRO A 264 1.89 4.22 -8.88
C PRO A 264 3.03 5.16 -8.45
N VAL A 265 3.32 5.21 -7.15
CA VAL A 265 4.47 5.93 -6.59
C VAL A 265 5.50 4.93 -6.10
N ALA A 266 6.71 5.03 -6.64
CA ALA A 266 7.85 4.19 -6.33
C ALA A 266 8.91 4.98 -5.55
N VAL A 267 9.46 4.38 -4.51
CA VAL A 267 10.57 4.94 -3.73
C VAL A 267 11.58 3.83 -3.44
N GLU A 268 12.86 4.11 -3.64
CA GLU A 268 13.94 3.26 -3.16
C GLU A 268 14.60 3.92 -1.95
N ILE A 269 14.73 3.17 -0.86
CA ILE A 269 15.47 3.60 0.33
C ILE A 269 16.64 2.66 0.60
N ARG A 270 17.68 3.18 1.22
CA ARG A 270 18.73 2.35 1.83
C ARG A 270 18.37 2.06 3.28
N LEU A 271 18.44 0.78 3.64
CA LEU A 271 18.19 0.35 5.01
C LEU A 271 19.39 0.68 5.92
N PRO A 272 19.12 1.15 7.16
CA PRO A 272 20.13 1.28 8.20
C PRO A 272 20.87 -0.03 8.47
N GLY A 273 22.16 0.06 8.82
CA GLY A 273 23.01 -1.10 9.08
C GLY A 273 22.48 -2.04 10.18
N SER A 274 21.78 -1.49 11.18
CA SER A 274 21.11 -2.25 12.24
C SER A 274 20.07 -3.24 11.70
N LEU A 275 19.37 -2.90 10.61
CA LEU A 275 18.33 -3.74 10.00
C LEU A 275 18.89 -4.75 9.01
N THR A 276 20.09 -4.50 8.47
CA THR A 276 20.76 -5.42 7.53
C THR A 276 21.48 -6.57 8.24
N ALA A 277 21.86 -6.40 9.51
CA ALA A 277 22.61 -7.40 10.27
C ALA A 277 21.73 -8.60 10.71
N ASP A 278 20.43 -8.38 10.93
CA ASP A 278 19.48 -9.39 11.44
C ASP A 278 18.77 -10.19 10.32
N ALA A 279 18.99 -9.85 9.05
CA ALA A 279 18.30 -10.46 7.92
C ALA A 279 19.28 -11.25 7.04
N LEU A 280 19.02 -12.55 6.84
CA LEU A 280 19.70 -13.32 5.80
C LEU A 280 19.33 -12.72 4.43
N PRO A 281 20.31 -12.48 3.53
CA PRO A 281 20.02 -11.97 2.20
C PRO A 281 19.13 -12.94 1.43
N ALA A 282 18.19 -12.41 0.65
CA ALA A 282 17.45 -13.24 -0.29
C ALA A 282 18.42 -13.89 -1.27
N LEU A 283 18.16 -15.15 -1.66
CA LEU A 283 18.79 -15.71 -2.85
C LEU A 283 18.40 -14.80 -4.02
N SER A 284 19.38 -14.08 -4.56
CA SER A 284 19.12 -13.03 -5.53
C SER A 284 18.37 -13.63 -6.72
N PRO A 285 17.15 -13.16 -7.06
CA PRO A 285 16.68 -13.33 -8.41
C PRO A 285 17.70 -12.61 -9.31
N GLY A 286 18.05 -13.22 -10.46
CA GLY A 286 19.07 -12.70 -11.38
C GLY A 286 18.89 -11.22 -11.71
N PRO A 287 19.94 -10.55 -12.24
CA PRO A 287 20.01 -9.09 -12.33
C PRO A 287 18.72 -8.51 -12.96
N ARG A 288 17.94 -7.82 -12.12
CA ARG A 288 16.75 -7.11 -12.56
C ARG A 288 17.21 -5.78 -13.13
N GLY A 289 16.83 -5.51 -14.39
CA GLY A 289 17.24 -4.32 -15.11
C GLY A 289 16.83 -3.03 -14.38
N PRO A 290 17.44 -1.89 -14.72
CA PRO A 290 17.07 -0.60 -14.14
C PRO A 290 15.59 -0.30 -14.41
N LEU A 291 14.92 0.28 -13.42
CA LEU A 291 13.60 0.89 -13.58
C LEU A 291 13.70 1.94 -14.70
N ALA A 292 12.98 1.71 -15.80
CA ALA A 292 12.97 2.58 -16.98
C ALA A 292 11.86 3.66 -16.88
#